data_AF-A0A835PVE0-F1
#
_entry.id   AF-A0A835PVE0-F1
#
_cell.length_a   1.000
_cell.length_b   1.000
_cell.length_c   1.000
_cell.angle_alpha   90.00
_cell.angle_beta   90.00
_cell.angle_gamma   90.00
#
_symmetry.space_group_name_H-M   'P 1'
#
loop_
_entity.id
_entity.type
_entity.pdbx_description
1 polymer ?
#
loop_
_entity_poly.entity_id
_entity_poly.type
_entity_poly.pdbx_seq_one_letter_code
_entity_poly.pdbx_strand_id
1 'polypeptide(L)'
;MPFPPGVGGGLPVGEQQNYEVITADRAIDESNVGNRMLRNMGWQEGLGLGKDGGGIREPVQATAVDDRAGLGSHKRKTADPALEALPGDSYKTIIQKKAIARFREMS
;
A
#
# COMPACT_ATOMS: atom_id res chain seq x y z
N MET A 1 -19.46 21.99 -27.98
CA MET A 1 -20.46 20.92 -28.11
C MET A 1 -20.47 20.16 -26.79
N PRO A 2 -21.57 20.13 -26.01
CA PRO A 2 -21.61 19.39 -24.76
C PRO A 2 -21.80 17.89 -25.06
N PHE A 3 -21.08 17.03 -24.33
CA PHE A 3 -21.15 15.57 -24.45
C PHE A 3 -22.43 15.02 -23.78
N PRO A 4 -22.98 13.90 -24.27
CA PRO A 4 -24.24 13.35 -23.78
C PRO A 4 -24.12 12.81 -22.34
N PRO A 5 -25.15 12.99 -21.50
CA PRO A 5 -25.22 12.37 -20.18
C PRO A 5 -25.58 10.89 -20.35
N GLY A 6 -24.62 9.99 -20.07
CA GLY A 6 -24.90 8.54 -20.19
C GLY A 6 -23.70 7.59 -20.23
N VAL A 7 -22.45 8.08 -20.23
CA VAL A 7 -21.26 7.20 -20.29
C VAL A 7 -20.77 6.76 -18.89
N GLY A 8 -21.67 6.70 -17.92
CA GLY A 8 -21.44 6.24 -16.54
C GLY A 8 -22.08 4.87 -16.30
N GLY A 9 -21.94 3.93 -17.23
CA GLY A 9 -22.31 2.54 -17.01
C GLY A 9 -21.31 1.91 -16.05
N GLY A 10 -21.65 1.88 -14.76
CA GLY A 10 -20.92 1.12 -13.75
C GLY A 10 -20.79 -0.33 -14.24
N LEU A 11 -19.55 -0.80 -14.34
CA LEU A 11 -19.28 -2.22 -14.49
C LEU A 11 -20.02 -2.96 -13.38
N PRO A 12 -20.68 -4.09 -13.68
CA PRO A 12 -21.10 -4.99 -12.61
C PRO A 12 -19.85 -5.31 -11.81
N VAL A 13 -19.91 -5.08 -10.49
CA VAL A 13 -18.89 -5.46 -9.51
C VAL A 13 -18.80 -6.98 -9.53
N GLY A 14 -18.06 -7.50 -10.52
CA GLY A 14 -17.73 -8.91 -10.65
C GLY A 14 -16.78 -9.27 -9.52
N GLU A 15 -17.13 -10.32 -8.79
CA GLU A 15 -16.33 -11.05 -7.79
C GLU A 15 -15.09 -10.32 -7.26
N GLN A 16 -15.14 -9.93 -5.99
CA GLN A 16 -13.94 -9.78 -5.18
C GLN A 16 -13.22 -11.12 -5.15
N GLN A 17 -12.38 -11.37 -6.16
CA GLN A 17 -11.34 -12.36 -6.07
C GLN A 17 -10.43 -11.87 -4.95
N ASN A 18 -10.58 -12.50 -3.79
CA ASN A 18 -9.73 -12.25 -2.64
C ASN A 18 -8.34 -12.79 -3.00
N TYR A 19 -7.51 -11.91 -3.57
CA TYR A 19 -6.11 -12.19 -3.76
C TYR A 19 -5.45 -12.01 -2.40
N GLU A 20 -5.07 -13.10 -1.74
CA GLU A 20 -4.12 -12.96 -0.66
C GLU A 20 -2.83 -12.39 -1.26
N VAL A 21 -2.43 -11.22 -0.77
CA VAL A 21 -1.12 -10.66 -1.12
C VAL A 21 -0.10 -11.67 -0.63
N ILE A 22 0.62 -12.29 -1.55
CA ILE A 22 1.75 -13.18 -1.22
C ILE A 22 2.82 -12.28 -0.60
N THR A 23 2.81 -12.17 0.72
CA THR A 23 3.82 -11.43 1.47
C THR A 23 5.10 -12.26 1.55
N ALA A 24 6.25 -11.60 1.62
CA ALA A 24 7.55 -12.27 1.75
C ALA A 24 7.65 -13.14 3.03
N ASP A 25 6.75 -12.91 3.99
CA ASP A 25 6.78 -13.53 5.31
C ASP A 25 6.39 -15.03 5.31
N ARG A 26 5.80 -15.53 4.21
CA ARG A 26 5.35 -16.93 4.11
C ARG A 26 5.75 -17.57 2.78
N ALA A 27 6.50 -18.67 2.87
CA ALA A 27 6.83 -19.50 1.71
C ALA A 27 5.56 -20.10 1.07
N ILE A 28 5.57 -20.20 -0.26
CA ILE A 28 4.51 -20.85 -1.03
C ILE A 28 4.54 -22.35 -0.74
N ASP A 29 3.40 -22.92 -0.36
CA ASP A 29 3.28 -24.35 -0.06
C ASP A 29 3.67 -25.23 -1.26
N GLU A 30 4.18 -26.44 -1.00
CA GLU A 30 4.60 -27.40 -2.01
C GLU A 30 3.42 -27.98 -2.80
N SER A 31 2.20 -27.96 -2.23
CA SER A 31 0.99 -28.37 -2.93
C SER A 31 0.61 -27.42 -4.08
N ASN A 32 1.12 -26.17 -4.03
CA ASN A 32 0.83 -25.15 -5.02
C ASN A 32 1.28 -25.60 -6.42
N VAL A 33 0.40 -25.45 -7.40
CA VAL A 33 0.65 -25.86 -8.79
C VAL A 33 1.87 -25.12 -9.38
N GLY A 34 2.02 -23.82 -9.10
CA GLY A 34 3.15 -23.03 -9.55
C GLY A 34 4.48 -23.46 -8.91
N ASN A 35 4.48 -23.78 -7.60
CA ASN A 35 5.66 -24.30 -6.91
C ASN A 35 6.14 -25.62 -7.55
N ARG A 36 5.22 -26.57 -7.76
CA ARG A 36 5.54 -27.84 -8.45
C ARG A 36 6.07 -27.62 -9.85
N MET A 37 5.50 -26.70 -10.61
CA MET A 37 5.99 -26.36 -11.96
C MET A 37 7.42 -25.81 -11.92
N LEU A 38 7.71 -24.88 -11.01
CA LEU A 38 9.06 -24.32 -10.86
C LEU A 38 10.09 -25.41 -10.52
N ARG A 39 9.78 -26.27 -9.54
CA ARG A 39 10.66 -27.39 -9.15
C ARG A 39 10.89 -28.37 -10.31
N ASN A 40 9.86 -28.69 -11.09
CA ASN A 40 9.99 -29.54 -12.27
C ASN A 40 10.85 -28.92 -13.38
N MET A 41 10.95 -27.59 -13.42
CA MET A 41 11.84 -26.85 -14.33
C MET A 41 13.26 -26.68 -13.77
N GLY A 42 13.57 -27.32 -12.63
CA GLY A 42 14.90 -27.29 -12.01
C GLY A 42 15.14 -26.12 -11.06
N TRP A 43 14.12 -25.29 -10.79
CA TRP A 43 14.23 -24.28 -9.74
C TRP A 43 14.25 -24.94 -8.36
N GLN A 44 15.06 -24.41 -7.45
CA GLN A 44 15.20 -24.91 -6.08
C GLN A 44 14.78 -23.82 -5.10
N GLU A 45 14.12 -24.24 -4.03
CA GLU A 45 13.68 -23.33 -2.98
C GLU A 45 14.86 -22.58 -2.35
N GLY A 46 14.65 -21.28 -2.08
CA GLY A 46 15.69 -20.39 -1.53
C GLY A 46 16.65 -19.82 -2.58
N LEU A 47 16.61 -20.27 -3.84
CA LEU A 47 17.38 -19.68 -4.94
C LEU A 47 16.54 -18.68 -5.74
N GLY A 48 17.21 -17.66 -6.27
CA GLY A 48 16.61 -16.77 -7.25
C GLY A 48 16.46 -17.45 -8.60
N LEU A 49 15.68 -16.86 -9.49
CA LEU A 49 15.58 -17.32 -10.88
C LEU A 49 16.80 -16.86 -11.71
N GLY A 50 16.96 -17.44 -12.90
CA GLY A 50 18.02 -17.11 -13.86
C GLY A 50 19.18 -18.11 -13.89
N LYS A 51 20.08 -17.96 -14.87
CA LYS A 51 21.14 -18.95 -15.17
C LYS A 51 22.03 -19.31 -13.98
N ASP A 52 22.33 -18.34 -13.13
CA ASP A 52 23.21 -18.49 -11.96
C ASP A 52 22.41 -18.56 -10.64
N GLY A 53 21.08 -18.56 -10.69
CA GLY A 53 20.22 -18.53 -9.49
C GLY A 53 20.30 -17.24 -8.66
N GLY A 54 20.88 -16.17 -9.23
CA GLY A 54 21.13 -14.89 -8.57
C GLY A 54 20.01 -13.85 -8.71
N GLY A 55 18.87 -14.21 -9.30
CA GLY A 55 17.71 -13.33 -9.39
C GLY A 55 17.13 -12.95 -8.03
N ILE A 56 16.20 -11.97 -8.03
CA ILE A 56 15.49 -11.55 -6.83
C ILE A 56 14.74 -12.75 -6.23
N ARG A 57 14.93 -12.99 -4.93
CA ARG A 57 14.35 -14.13 -4.19
C ARG A 57 13.00 -13.81 -3.59
N GLU A 58 12.85 -12.59 -3.08
CA GLU A 58 11.64 -12.15 -2.40
C GLU A 58 10.86 -11.15 -3.28
N PRO A 59 9.52 -11.18 -3.27
CA PRO A 59 8.73 -10.21 -4.01
C PRO A 59 9.06 -8.77 -3.61
N VAL A 60 9.18 -7.89 -4.62
CA VAL A 60 9.36 -6.46 -4.37
C VAL A 60 8.08 -5.90 -3.73
N GLN A 61 8.23 -5.29 -2.56
CA GLN A 61 7.11 -4.71 -1.84
C GLN A 61 6.70 -3.37 -2.45
N ALA A 62 5.43 -3.25 -2.81
CA ALA A 62 4.86 -2.01 -3.31
C ALA A 62 4.13 -1.28 -2.17
N THR A 63 4.45 0.00 -1.97
CA THR A 63 3.72 0.85 -1.02
C THR A 63 2.46 1.39 -1.69
N ALA A 64 1.29 1.03 -1.16
CA ALA A 64 0.04 1.63 -1.61
C ALA A 64 -0.07 3.09 -1.15
N VAL A 65 -0.57 3.95 -2.05
CA VAL A 65 -0.88 5.36 -1.80
C VAL A 65 -2.39 5.53 -1.92
N ASP A 66 -2.98 6.39 -1.10
CA ASP A 66 -4.42 6.68 -1.17
C ASP A 66 -4.77 7.27 -2.57
N ASP A 67 -5.91 6.90 -3.16
CA ASP A 67 -6.27 7.12 -4.58
C ASP A 67 -5.99 8.52 -5.16
N ARG A 68 -6.03 9.56 -4.33
CA ARG A 68 -5.85 10.97 -4.72
C ARG A 68 -4.70 11.67 -4.00
N ALA A 69 -3.89 10.93 -3.24
CA ALA A 69 -2.72 11.51 -2.59
C ALA A 69 -1.66 11.86 -3.65
N GLY A 70 -1.11 13.07 -3.56
CA GLY A 70 0.01 13.48 -4.40
C GLY A 70 1.29 12.73 -4.03
N LEU A 71 2.24 12.67 -4.96
CA LEU A 71 3.59 12.15 -4.68
C LEU A 71 4.23 12.93 -3.51
N GLY A 72 4.77 12.20 -2.53
CA GLY A 72 5.30 12.79 -1.30
C GLY A 72 4.23 13.09 -0.22
N SER A 73 2.96 12.77 -0.47
CA SER A 73 1.95 12.78 0.58
C SER A 73 2.22 11.62 1.54
N HIS A 74 2.64 11.95 2.75
CA HIS A 74 2.80 10.98 3.81
C HIS A 74 1.52 10.94 4.65
N LYS A 75 1.11 9.74 5.08
CA LYS A 75 0.12 9.63 6.15
C LYS A 75 0.64 10.44 7.33
N ARG A 76 -0.14 11.42 7.81
CA ARG A 76 0.26 12.19 8.99
C ARG A 76 0.58 11.19 10.08
N LYS A 77 1.80 11.25 10.63
CA LYS A 77 2.09 10.56 11.89
C LYS A 77 1.04 11.08 12.85
N THR A 78 0.26 10.18 13.44
CA THR A 78 -0.85 10.53 14.33
C THR A 78 -0.37 11.58 15.31
N ALA A 79 -0.76 12.83 15.09
CA ALA A 79 -0.53 13.87 16.07
C ALA A 79 -1.28 13.41 17.32
N ASP A 80 -0.64 13.56 18.47
CA ASP A 80 -1.25 13.35 19.77
C ASP A 80 -2.70 13.85 19.73
N PRO A 81 -3.75 13.02 19.98
CA PRO A 81 -5.15 13.40 19.73
C PRO A 81 -5.56 14.71 20.42
N ALA A 82 -4.87 15.10 21.48
CA ALA A 82 -5.04 16.38 22.19
C ALA A 82 -4.62 17.62 21.38
N LEU A 83 -3.75 17.45 20.38
CA LEU A 83 -3.19 18.51 19.53
C LEU A 83 -3.86 18.60 18.15
N GLU A 84 -4.87 17.77 17.88
CA GLU A 84 -5.67 17.93 16.67
C GLU A 84 -6.57 19.16 16.76
N ALA A 85 -6.74 19.85 15.63
CA ALA A 85 -7.62 21.00 15.52
C ALA A 85 -9.07 20.51 15.47
N LEU A 86 -9.86 20.86 16.48
CA LEU A 86 -11.25 20.45 16.60
C LEU A 86 -12.19 21.55 16.09
N PRO A 87 -13.36 21.19 15.54
CA PRO A 87 -14.43 22.16 15.29
C PRO A 87 -14.83 22.85 16.60
N GLY A 88 -14.70 24.17 16.67
CA GLY A 88 -15.00 24.97 17.87
C GLY A 88 -13.78 25.49 18.63
N ASP A 89 -12.56 25.09 18.25
CA ASP A 89 -11.34 25.70 18.79
C ASP A 89 -11.23 27.17 18.36
N SER A 90 -10.85 28.04 19.30
CA SER A 90 -10.47 29.42 18.98
C SER A 90 -9.26 29.45 18.05
N TYR A 91 -9.15 30.49 17.22
CA TYR A 91 -8.00 30.67 16.33
C TYR A 91 -6.66 30.57 17.07
N LYS A 92 -6.56 31.17 18.27
CA LYS A 92 -5.33 31.11 19.09
C LYS A 92 -4.98 29.68 19.51
N THR A 93 -5.97 28.88 19.91
CA THR A 93 -5.72 27.48 20.30
C THR A 93 -5.32 26.62 19.12
N ILE A 94 -5.91 26.84 17.93
CA ILE A 94 -5.49 26.14 16.71
C ILE A 94 -4.03 26.44 16.36
N ILE A 95 -3.61 27.72 16.42
CA ILE A 95 -2.22 28.09 16.12
C ILE A 95 -1.26 27.47 17.14
N GLN A 96 -1.59 27.51 18.43
CA GLN A 96 -0.77 26.90 19.47
C GLN A 96 -0.67 25.38 19.30
N LYS A 97 -1.79 24.68 19.10
CA LYS A 97 -1.83 23.22 18.86
C LYS A 97 -1.00 22.84 17.64
N LYS A 98 -1.17 23.55 16.52
CA LYS A 98 -0.39 23.33 15.29
C LYS A 98 1.09 23.60 15.48
N ALA A 99 1.46 24.65 16.22
CA ALA A 99 2.85 24.98 16.51
C ALA A 99 3.53 23.87 17.34
N ILE A 100 2.85 23.38 18.38
CA ILE A 100 3.35 22.28 19.22
C ILE A 100 3.46 20.99 18.42
N ALA A 101 2.45 20.65 17.60
CA ALA A 101 2.48 19.47 16.74
C ALA A 101 3.69 19.48 15.79
N ARG A 102 3.93 20.62 15.10
CA ARG A 102 5.10 20.77 14.20
C ARG A 102 6.43 20.66 14.93
N PHE A 103 6.55 21.26 16.11
CA PHE A 103 7.79 21.18 16.89
C PHE A 103 8.12 19.73 17.27
N ARG A 104 7.11 18.95 17.68
CA ARG A 104 7.27 17.53 18.02
C ARG A 104 7.60 16.64 16.83
N GLU A 105 7.19 16.99 15.61
CA GLU A 105 7.59 16.27 14.40
C GLU A 105 9.05 16.52 14.00
N MET A 106 9.64 17.65 14.42
CA MET A 106 11.00 18.07 14.07
C MET A 106 12.06 17.64 15.10
N SER A 107 11.65 17.23 16.30
CA SER A 107 12.54 16.73 17.37
C SER A 107 12.56 15.21 17.41
#